data_AF-A0A178GVC1-F1
#
_entry.id   AF-A0A178GVC1-F1
#
_cell.length_a   1.000
_cell.length_b   1.000
_cell.length_c   1.000
_cell.angle_alpha   90.00
_cell.angle_beta   90.00
_cell.angle_gamma   90.00
#
_symmetry.space_group_name_H-M   'P 1'
#
loop_
_entity.id
_entity.type
_entity.pdbx_description
1 polymer ?
#
loop_
_entity_poly.entity_id
_entity_poly.type
_entity_poly.pdbx_seq_one_letter_code
_entity_poly.pdbx_strand_id
1 'polypeptide(L)' 'MVNSKVSVTFNPETSQHLVELARATKQSVQKLTEKLVKEAIELEAEDIAFSKIIRELNADDAEEVEDSEDIWK' A
#
# COMPACT_ATOMS: atom_id res chain seq x y z
N MET A 1 5.96 22.01 11.72
CA MET A 1 4.80 21.10 11.63
C MET A 1 4.10 21.38 10.32
N VAL A 2 4.12 20.43 9.40
CA VAL A 2 3.53 20.63 8.07
C VAL A 2 2.01 20.59 8.22
N ASN A 3 1.38 21.76 8.26
CA ASN A 3 -0.04 21.90 7.97
C ASN A 3 -0.24 21.75 6.46
N SER A 4 -0.05 20.52 5.95
CA SER A 4 -0.42 20.22 4.57
C SER A 4 -1.91 20.02 4.53
N LYS A 5 -2.65 21.09 4.25
CA LYS A 5 -4.05 20.98 3.89
C LYS A 5 -4.11 20.38 2.49
N VAL A 6 -4.18 19.06 2.40
CA VAL A 6 -4.34 18.34 1.14
C VAL A 6 -5.82 18.39 0.75
N SER A 7 -6.08 18.77 -0.50
CA SER A 7 -7.42 18.71 -1.09
C SER A 7 -7.41 17.65 -2.18
N VAL A 8 -8.36 16.74 -2.11
CA VAL A 8 -8.56 15.68 -3.10
C VAL A 8 -9.96 15.83 -3.65
N THR A 9 -10.10 15.72 -4.96
CA THR A 9 -11.41 15.72 -5.65
C THR A 9 -11.58 14.36 -6.30
N PHE A 10 -12.72 13.72 -6.04
CA PHE A 10 -13.08 12.46 -6.68
C PHE A 10 -13.88 12.72 -7.94
N ASN A 11 -13.82 11.77 -8.88
CA ASN A 11 -14.71 11.80 -10.03
C ASN A 11 -16.18 11.64 -9.58
N PRO A 12 -17.17 11.94 -10.45
CA PRO A 12 -18.59 11.88 -10.07
C PRO A 12 -19.05 10.49 -9.60
N GLU A 13 -18.60 9.43 -10.25
CA GLU A 13 -18.99 8.05 -9.94
C GLU A 13 -18.50 7.62 -8.55
N THR A 14 -17.22 7.84 -8.25
CA THR A 14 -16.64 7.59 -6.92
C THR A 14 -17.32 8.44 -5.85
N SER A 15 -17.60 9.71 -6.15
CA SER A 15 -18.32 10.60 -5.24
C SER A 15 -19.72 10.07 -4.92
N GLN A 16 -20.45 9.57 -5.92
CA GLN A 16 -21.77 8.99 -5.73
C GLN A 16 -21.72 7.74 -4.84
N HIS A 17 -20.81 6.81 -5.13
CA HIS A 17 -20.64 5.61 -4.32
C HIS A 17 -20.29 5.92 -2.86
N LEU A 18 -19.44 6.92 -2.64
CA LEU A 18 -19.07 7.37 -1.30
C LEU A 18 -20.26 7.95 -0.53
N VAL A 19 -21.10 8.75 -1.20
CA VAL A 19 -22.34 9.28 -0.62
C VAL A 19 -23.34 8.15 -0.29
N GLU A 20 -23.51 7.19 -1.19
CA GLU A 20 -24.39 6.04 -0.98
C GLU A 20 -23.92 5.18 0.21
N LEU A 21 -22.61 4.93 0.30
CA LEU A 21 -22.01 4.18 1.41
C LEU A 21 -22.12 4.96 2.73
N ALA A 22 -21.89 6.27 2.72
CA ALA A 22 -22.08 7.12 3.90
C ALA A 22 -23.52 7.05 4.41
N ARG A 23 -24.50 7.10 3.50
CA ARG A 23 -25.93 6.94 3.82
C ARG A 23 -26.22 5.56 4.42
N ALA A 24 -25.73 4.49 3.80
CA ALA A 24 -25.95 3.12 4.28
C ALA A 24 -25.35 2.87 5.67
N THR A 25 -24.18 3.47 5.94
CA THR A 25 -23.46 3.33 7.20
C THR A 25 -23.87 4.36 8.27
N LYS A 26 -24.77 5.29 7.94
CA LYS A 26 -25.22 6.39 8.82
C LYS A 26 -24.04 7.25 9.33
N GLN A 27 -23.08 7.53 8.45
CA GLN A 27 -21.92 8.37 8.75
C GLN A 27 -21.93 9.63 7.87
N SER A 28 -21.21 10.67 8.28
CA SER A 28 -20.91 11.77 7.37
C SER A 28 -19.92 11.28 6.29
N VAL A 29 -20.04 11.84 5.08
CA VAL A 29 -19.11 11.56 3.98
C VAL A 29 -17.66 11.82 4.42
N GLN A 30 -17.42 12.92 5.12
CA GLN A 30 -16.08 13.26 5.62
C GLN A 30 -15.52 12.17 6.54
N LYS A 31 -16.28 11.77 7.58
CA LYS A 31 -15.81 10.76 8.55
C LYS A 31 -15.53 9.41 7.87
N LEU A 32 -16.42 9.00 6.96
CA LEU A 32 -16.22 7.78 6.20
C LEU A 32 -14.98 7.86 5.32
N THR A 33 -14.78 8.98 4.63
CA THR A 33 -13.62 9.20 3.74
C THR A 33 -12.32 9.15 4.53
N GLU A 34 -12.24 9.85 5.67
CA GLU A 34 -11.05 9.87 6.52
C GLU A 34 -10.69 8.46 6.99
N LYS A 35 -11.69 7.67 7.39
CA LYS A 35 -11.48 6.27 7.78
C LYS A 35 -10.94 5.44 6.60
N LEU A 36 -11.61 5.48 5.45
CA LEU A 36 -11.23 4.67 4.28
C LEU A 36 -9.85 5.04 3.74
N VAL A 37 -9.53 6.34 3.68
CA VAL A 37 -8.22 6.82 3.24
C VAL A 37 -7.13 6.39 4.21
N LYS A 38 -7.38 6.43 5.52
CA LYS A 38 -6.43 5.94 6.52
C LYS A 38 -6.15 4.44 6.33
N GLU A 39 -7.20 3.62 6.22
CA GLU A 39 -7.05 2.18 6.00
C GLU A 39 -6.30 1.87 4.70
N ALA A 40 -6.59 2.60 3.61
CA ALA A 40 -5.88 2.44 2.34
C ALA A 40 -4.40 2.82 2.44
N ILE A 41 -4.05 3.89 3.16
CA ILE A 41 -2.65 4.29 3.39
C ILE A 41 -1.90 3.23 4.18
N GLU A 42 -2.52 2.66 5.22
CA GLU A 42 -1.90 1.60 6.04
C GLU A 42 -1.60 0.35 5.21
N LEU A 43 -2.57 -0.08 4.37
CA LEU A 43 -2.39 -1.22 3.46
C LEU A 43 -1.30 -0.96 2.41
N GLU A 44 -1.27 0.22 1.80
CA GLU A 44 -0.23 0.59 0.83
C GLU A 44 1.17 0.61 1.48
N ALA A 45 1.27 1.11 2.72
CA ALA A 45 2.52 1.10 3.46
C ALA A 45 3.01 -0.33 3.77
N GLU A 46 2.09 -1.24 4.09
CA GLU A 46 2.39 -2.66 4.30
C GLU A 46 2.86 -3.34 3.01
N ASP A 47 2.18 -3.11 1.89
CA ASP A 47 2.55 -3.69 0.59
C ASP A 47 3.95 -3.22 0.13
N ILE A 48 4.24 -1.93 0.32
CA ILE A 48 5.57 -1.38 0.06
C ILE A 48 6.64 -2.03 0.95
N ALA A 49 6.33 -2.26 2.23
CA ALA A 49 7.26 -2.92 3.15
C ALA A 49 7.50 -4.37 2.75
N PHE A 50 6.44 -5.11 2.42
CA PHE A 50 6.53 -6.50 1.98
C PHE A 50 7.32 -6.65 0.68
N SER A 51 7.05 -5.79 -0.31
CA SER A 51 7.79 -5.75 -1.58
C SER A 51 9.29 -5.51 -1.39
N LYS A 52 9.68 -4.69 -0.41
CA LYS A 52 11.10 -4.50 -0.06
C LYS A 52 11.73 -5.76 0.50
N ILE A 53 11.05 -6.45 1.42
CA ILE A 53 11.54 -7.71 2.01
C ILE A 53 11.75 -8.77 0.93
N ILE A 54 10.78 -8.96 0.02
CA ILE A 54 10.91 -9.93 -1.08
C ILE A 54 12.09 -9.59 -1.99
N ARG A 55 12.29 -8.30 -2.31
CA ARG A 55 13.42 -7.87 -3.13
C ARG A 55 14.76 -8.14 -2.44
N GLU A 56 14.85 -7.92 -1.13
CA GLU A 56 16.06 -8.19 -0.34
C GLU A 56 16.33 -9.70 -0.27
N LEU A 57 15.32 -10.53 -0.02
CA LEU A 57 15.46 -11.99 -0.02
C LEU A 57 15.89 -12.55 -1.39
N ASN A 58 15.32 -12.06 -2.48
CA ASN A 58 15.71 -12.48 -3.83
C ASN A 58 17.09 -11.95 -4.24
N ALA A 59 17.60 -10.91 -3.59
CA ALA A 59 18.96 -10.43 -3.81
C ALA A 59 20.00 -11.28 -3.05
N ASP A 60 19.65 -11.78 -1.86
CA ASP A 60 20.51 -12.69 -1.08
C ASP A 60 20.52 -14.13 -1.64
N ASP A 61 19.50 -14.56 -2.37
CA ASP A 61 19.46 -15.86 -3.07
C ASP A 61 20.25 -15.86 -4.41
N ALA A 62 20.88 -14.73 -4.75
CA ALA A 62 21.77 -14.58 -5.90
C ALA A 62 23.26 -14.66 -5.50
N GLU A 63 23.58 -15.29 -4.37
CA GLU A 63 24.93 -15.80 -4.11
C GLU A 63 25.22 -16.87 -5.19
N GLU A 64 26.05 -16.50 -6.16
CA GLU A 64 26.55 -17.42 -7.17
C GLU A 64 27.23 -18.59 -6.44
N VAL A 65 26.61 -19.77 -6.52
CA VAL A 65 27.33 -21.02 -6.31
C VAL A 65 28.44 -21.05 -7.37
N GLU A 66 29.63 -20.61 -7.00
CA GLU A 66 30.85 -20.99 -7.72
C GLU A 66 30.85 -22.52 -7.76
N ASP A 67 30.52 -23.07 -8.93
CA ASP A 67 30.73 -24.48 -9.28
C ASP A 67 32.23 -24.78 -9.13
N SER A 68 32.64 -25.05 -7.90
CA SER A 68 33.99 -25.48 -7.57
C SER A 68 34.14 -26.95 -7.99
N GLU A 69 34.34 -27.14 -9.29
CA GLU A 69 34.73 -28.41 -9.94
C GLU A 69 36.11 -28.94 -9.48
N ASP A 70 36.69 -28.41 -8.39
CA ASP A 70 38.03 -28.76 -7.92
C ASP A 70 38.07 -29.74 -6.72
N ILE A 71 36.96 -30.41 -6.38
CA ILE A 71 36.91 -31.40 -5.28
C ILE A 71 37.41 -32.80 -5.69
N TRP A 72 37.69 -33.07 -6.98
CA TRP A 72 38.03 -34.42 -7.47
C TRP A 72 39.34 -34.54 -8.27
N LYS A 73 40.39 -33.75 -7.97
CA LYS A 73 41.74 -33.97 -8.54
C LYS A 73 42.78 -34.38 -7.52
#